data_AF-A0A9J7ER26-F1
#
_entry.id   AF-A0A9J7ER26-F1
#
_cell.length_a   1.000
_cell.length_b   1.000
_cell.length_c   1.000
_cell.angle_alpha   90.00
_cell.angle_beta   90.00
_cell.angle_gamma   90.00
#
_symmetry.space_group_name_H-M   'P 1'
#
loop_
_entity.id
_entity.type
_entity.pdbx_description
1 polymer ?
#
loop_
_entity_poly.entity_id
_entity_poly.type
_entity_poly.pdbx_seq_one_letter_code
_entity_poly.pdbx_strand_id
1 'polypeptide(L)'
;MGCTQSEISPQNETPRKGCTDVLWLIIYILFWILMIIVAAISFVYGNPLRVINGFDSFGNTCGVKSNYKLTAAPVSGISTIDKKYLFFMDVKELQRSLKICVKECPNKKLESMADIQNFYKETGSNLCRYDINLNSLASNSDVSNNYIGPCPTLPVYETFPLLNRCFPKSAKELTKKVFNDFYDLLNSWDTIEQMLSDLYSSWKEMIICVIIAFSKYNFAFMHLTQPLIDCDIITNQCSIFRLGKIQFIFKITQIWVYNEEINKSHN
;
A
#
# COMPACT_ATOMS: atom_id res chain seq x y z
N MET A 1 31.90 -42.99 -67.40
CA MET A 1 30.97 -42.28 -66.50
C MET A 1 31.04 -43.03 -65.17
N GLY A 2 31.81 -42.66 -64.15
CA GLY A 2 32.29 -41.35 -63.70
C GLY A 2 31.52 -40.98 -62.43
N CYS A 3 32.03 -41.39 -61.25
CA CYS A 3 31.73 -40.81 -59.94
C CYS A 3 32.88 -41.16 -58.98
N THR A 4 33.73 -40.18 -58.71
CA THR A 4 34.79 -40.20 -57.68
C THR A 4 34.19 -40.01 -56.29
N GLN A 5 34.68 -40.81 -55.35
CA GLN A 5 34.51 -40.62 -53.92
C GLN A 5 35.23 -39.33 -53.50
N SER A 6 34.56 -38.44 -52.77
CA SER A 6 35.22 -37.40 -51.99
C SER A 6 34.54 -37.32 -50.62
N GLU A 7 35.31 -37.65 -49.59
CA GLU A 7 34.93 -37.64 -48.19
C GLU A 7 35.55 -36.39 -47.54
N ILE A 8 34.78 -35.37 -47.14
CA ILE A 8 35.21 -34.31 -46.21
C ILE A 8 34.02 -33.78 -45.39
N SER A 9 34.03 -34.15 -44.10
CA SER A 9 33.57 -33.48 -42.86
C SER A 9 32.13 -32.91 -42.70
N PRO A 10 31.42 -33.23 -41.60
CA PRO A 10 30.21 -32.53 -41.20
C PRO A 10 30.57 -31.15 -40.63
N GLN A 11 30.26 -30.09 -41.37
CA GLN A 11 30.35 -28.73 -40.84
C GLN A 11 29.14 -28.50 -39.90
N ASN A 12 29.27 -28.96 -38.67
CA ASN A 12 28.43 -28.57 -37.55
C ASN A 12 28.76 -27.12 -37.20
N GLU A 13 28.24 -26.17 -37.98
CA GLU A 13 28.23 -24.77 -37.59
C GLU A 13 27.09 -24.57 -36.60
N THR A 14 27.38 -24.79 -35.32
CA THR A 14 26.54 -24.19 -34.28
C THR A 14 26.48 -22.70 -34.58
N PRO A 15 25.29 -22.09 -34.77
CA PRO A 15 25.21 -20.67 -35.04
C PRO A 15 25.90 -19.93 -33.90
N ARG A 16 26.99 -19.22 -34.22
CA ARG A 16 27.68 -18.36 -33.25
C ARG A 16 26.65 -17.34 -32.78
N LYS A 17 26.14 -17.50 -31.56
CA LYS A 17 25.19 -16.58 -30.91
C LYS A 17 25.91 -15.25 -30.71
N GLY A 18 25.84 -14.41 -31.72
CA GLY A 18 26.52 -13.13 -31.79
C GLY A 18 25.86 -12.09 -30.90
N CYS A 19 26.72 -11.45 -30.10
CA CYS A 19 26.51 -10.19 -29.38
C CYS A 19 25.45 -10.18 -28.29
N THR A 20 25.92 -10.31 -27.04
CA THR A 20 25.25 -9.72 -25.89
C THR A 20 24.94 -8.26 -26.19
N ASP A 21 23.68 -7.87 -26.01
CA ASP A 21 23.22 -6.53 -26.32
C ASP A 21 23.78 -5.52 -25.29
N VAL A 22 24.96 -4.97 -25.60
CA VAL A 22 25.71 -4.07 -24.72
C VAL A 22 24.90 -2.80 -24.41
N LEU A 23 24.13 -2.30 -25.37
CA LEU A 23 23.28 -1.12 -25.17
C LEU A 23 22.21 -1.41 -24.12
N TRP A 24 21.51 -2.54 -24.26
CA TRP A 24 20.48 -2.92 -23.30
C TRP A 24 21.05 -3.28 -21.92
N LEU A 25 22.26 -3.85 -21.86
CA LEU A 25 22.97 -4.06 -20.60
C LEU A 25 23.26 -2.73 -19.88
N ILE A 26 23.70 -1.70 -20.61
CA ILE A 26 23.94 -0.37 -20.04
C ILE A 26 22.65 0.23 -19.49
N ILE A 27 21.55 0.17 -20.25
CA ILE A 27 20.24 0.66 -19.79
C ILE A 27 19.79 -0.08 -18.53
N TYR A 28 19.94 -1.41 -18.50
CA TYR A 28 19.61 -2.23 -17.34
C TYR A 28 20.40 -1.84 -16.10
N ILE A 29 21.72 -1.62 -16.23
CA ILE A 29 22.58 -1.17 -15.13
C ILE A 29 22.13 0.20 -14.62
N LEU A 30 21.86 1.16 -15.51
CA LEU A 30 21.37 2.49 -15.13
C LEU A 30 20.03 2.42 -14.39
N PHE A 31 19.12 1.55 -14.84
CA PHE A 31 17.84 1.30 -14.16
C PHE A 31 18.05 0.79 -12.74
N TRP A 32 18.95 -0.18 -12.52
CA TRP A 32 19.26 -0.67 -11.17
C TRP A 32 19.87 0.41 -10.28
N ILE A 33 20.79 1.21 -10.82
CA ILE A 33 21.36 2.35 -10.08
C ILE A 33 20.25 3.31 -9.64
N LEU A 34 19.31 3.65 -10.53
CA LEU A 34 18.16 4.48 -10.19
C LEU A 34 17.28 3.85 -9.09
N MET A 35 16.97 2.55 -9.21
CA MET A 35 16.17 1.84 -8.20
C MET A 35 16.85 1.81 -6.82
N ILE A 36 18.17 1.61 -6.79
CA ILE A 36 18.96 1.65 -5.56
C ILE A 36 18.94 3.06 -4.95
N ILE A 37 19.09 4.11 -5.77
CA ILE A 37 19.00 5.49 -5.29
C ILE A 37 17.63 5.78 -4.68
N VAL A 38 16.54 5.39 -5.36
CA VAL A 38 15.16 5.58 -4.85
C VAL A 38 14.94 4.79 -3.55
N ALA A 39 15.45 3.56 -3.47
CA ALA A 39 15.38 2.76 -2.25
C ALA A 39 16.15 3.42 -1.10
N ALA A 40 17.38 3.88 -1.34
CA ALA A 40 18.20 4.56 -0.33
C ALA A 40 17.51 5.84 0.18
N ILE A 41 16.97 6.67 -0.71
CA ILE A 41 16.18 7.86 -0.33
C ILE A 41 14.99 7.45 0.53
N SER A 42 14.28 6.37 0.17
CA SER A 42 13.13 5.87 0.93
C SER A 42 13.50 5.39 2.34
N PHE A 43 14.68 4.79 2.52
CA PHE A 43 15.16 4.37 3.84
C PHE A 43 15.69 5.53 4.68
N VAL A 44 16.40 6.48 4.07
CA VAL A 44 17.00 7.62 4.77
C VAL A 44 15.96 8.63 5.20
N TYR A 45 15.02 8.97 4.31
CA TYR A 45 14.00 9.99 4.58
C TYR A 45 12.66 9.39 5.04
N GLY A 46 12.41 8.11 4.79
CA GLY A 46 11.20 7.42 5.24
C GLY A 46 11.31 6.88 6.65
N ASN A 47 10.23 6.24 7.11
CA ASN A 47 10.19 5.56 8.40
C ASN A 47 9.79 4.08 8.19
N PRO A 48 10.75 3.16 8.01
CA PRO A 48 10.46 1.75 7.72
C PRO A 48 9.70 1.04 8.85
N LEU A 49 9.82 1.53 10.09
CA LEU A 49 9.11 0.97 11.24
C LEU A 49 7.58 1.10 11.09
N ARG A 50 7.09 2.07 10.33
CA ARG A 50 5.65 2.20 10.05
C ARG A 50 5.09 1.07 9.20
N VAL A 51 5.90 0.48 8.32
CA VAL A 51 5.50 -0.65 7.50
C VAL A 51 5.47 -1.92 8.34
N ILE A 52 6.50 -2.12 9.16
CA ILE A 52 6.68 -3.32 9.98
C ILE A 52 5.69 -3.36 11.15
N ASN A 53 5.62 -2.29 11.95
CA ASN A 53 4.82 -2.27 13.18
C ASN A 53 3.39 -1.76 12.97
N GLY A 54 3.14 -1.02 11.88
CA GLY A 54 1.90 -0.28 11.69
C GLY A 54 1.84 1.04 12.46
N PHE A 55 0.91 1.90 12.06
CA PHE A 55 0.63 3.18 12.69
C PHE A 55 -0.86 3.34 12.98
N ASP A 56 -1.18 4.04 14.07
CA ASP A 56 -2.53 4.32 14.51
C ASP A 56 -3.17 5.49 13.75
N SER A 57 -4.46 5.74 13.98
CA SER A 57 -5.19 6.83 13.33
C SER A 57 -4.71 8.24 13.72
N PHE A 58 -3.84 8.38 14.72
CA PHE A 58 -3.29 9.65 15.20
C PHE A 58 -1.86 9.90 14.71
N GLY A 59 -1.29 8.96 13.94
CA GLY A 59 0.05 9.02 13.39
C GLY A 59 1.15 8.47 14.29
N ASN A 60 0.81 7.78 15.38
CA ASN A 60 1.79 7.09 16.21
C ASN A 60 2.11 5.72 15.62
N THR A 61 3.40 5.39 15.52
CA THR A 61 3.86 4.05 15.15
C THR A 61 3.76 3.14 16.37
N CYS A 62 3.34 1.89 16.24
CA CYS A 62 3.25 0.99 17.40
C CYS A 62 4.63 0.46 17.82
N GLY A 63 4.83 0.23 19.13
CA GLY A 63 6.05 -0.37 19.68
C GLY A 63 7.30 0.51 19.64
N VAL A 64 7.17 1.83 19.58
CA VAL A 64 8.33 2.76 19.53
C VAL A 64 8.39 3.70 20.73
N LYS A 65 9.61 4.08 21.11
CA LYS A 65 9.86 4.91 22.30
C LYS A 65 9.28 6.33 22.18
N SER A 66 9.42 6.95 21.02
CA SER A 66 8.97 8.31 20.77
C SER A 66 8.37 8.40 19.38
N ASN A 67 7.21 9.06 19.29
CA ASN A 67 6.59 9.40 18.03
C ASN A 67 6.68 10.92 17.83
N TYR A 68 6.85 11.33 16.59
CA TYR A 68 6.69 12.73 16.22
C TYR A 68 5.20 13.08 16.20
N LYS A 69 4.88 14.33 16.47
CA LYS A 69 3.50 14.82 16.39
C LYS A 69 3.17 15.17 14.94
N LEU A 70 2.31 14.35 14.30
CA LEU A 70 1.90 14.58 12.90
C LEU A 70 0.60 15.33 12.81
N THR A 71 -0.29 15.10 13.78
CA THR A 71 -1.64 15.65 13.76
C THR A 71 -1.81 16.61 14.94
N ALA A 72 -2.77 17.53 14.81
CA ALA A 72 -3.13 18.44 15.90
C ALA A 72 -3.80 17.72 17.08
N ALA A 73 -4.16 16.44 16.92
CA ALA A 73 -4.79 15.65 17.96
C ALA A 73 -3.92 15.59 19.24
N PRO A 74 -4.55 15.66 20.43
CA PRO A 74 -3.82 15.68 21.70
C PRO A 74 -3.07 14.37 21.97
N VAL A 75 -3.54 13.26 21.40
CA VAL A 75 -2.95 11.91 21.54
C VAL A 75 -1.90 11.59 20.46
N SER A 76 -1.52 12.56 19.62
CA SER A 76 -0.46 12.39 18.63
C SER A 76 0.92 12.69 19.24
N GLY A 77 1.92 11.89 18.88
CA GLY A 77 3.29 12.00 19.39
C GLY A 77 3.53 11.30 20.73
N ILE A 78 2.62 10.43 21.18
CA ILE A 78 2.76 9.71 22.46
C ILE A 78 3.76 8.55 22.35
N SER A 79 4.32 8.15 23.49
CA SER A 79 5.12 6.91 23.56
C SER A 79 4.22 5.68 23.46
N THR A 80 4.58 4.76 22.57
CA THR A 80 3.86 3.50 22.31
C THR A 80 4.75 2.29 22.55
N ILE A 81 5.83 2.44 23.32
CA ILE A 81 6.82 1.38 23.57
C ILE A 81 6.19 0.13 24.20
N ASP A 82 5.18 0.33 25.04
CA ASP A 82 4.40 -0.69 25.72
C ASP A 82 3.24 -1.23 24.85
N LYS A 83 2.98 -0.60 23.69
CA LYS A 83 1.83 -0.86 22.81
C LYS A 83 2.31 -1.29 21.43
N LYS A 84 2.66 -2.57 21.33
CA LYS A 84 3.33 -3.17 20.17
C LYS A 84 2.42 -3.62 19.03
N TYR A 85 1.12 -3.83 19.29
CA TYR A 85 0.18 -4.37 18.31
C TYR A 85 -0.81 -3.32 17.81
N LEU A 86 -1.07 -3.27 16.51
CA LEU A 86 -2.11 -2.45 15.92
C LEU A 86 -3.47 -3.17 16.00
N PHE A 87 -4.44 -2.51 16.63
CA PHE A 87 -5.81 -2.98 16.80
C PHE A 87 -6.79 -2.11 16.01
N PHE A 88 -7.82 -2.73 15.46
CA PHE A 88 -8.88 -2.07 14.70
C PHE A 88 -10.14 -2.06 15.56
N MET A 89 -10.75 -0.88 15.76
CA MET A 89 -11.97 -0.76 16.56
C MET A 89 -13.16 -1.52 15.97
N ASP A 90 -13.20 -1.65 14.64
CA ASP A 90 -14.18 -2.45 13.92
C ASP A 90 -13.52 -3.20 12.76
N VAL A 91 -13.61 -4.52 12.78
CA VAL A 91 -13.07 -5.41 11.75
C VAL A 91 -13.94 -5.44 10.48
N LYS A 92 -15.20 -5.02 10.55
CA LYS A 92 -16.09 -4.93 9.38
C LYS A 92 -15.71 -3.77 8.48
N GLU A 93 -15.21 -2.68 9.06
CA GLU A 93 -14.87 -1.45 8.36
C GLU A 93 -13.38 -1.10 8.49
N LEU A 94 -12.49 -1.93 7.94
CA LEU A 94 -11.02 -1.78 8.10
C LEU A 94 -10.42 -0.46 7.57
N GLN A 95 -11.06 0.16 6.58
CA GLN A 95 -10.58 1.41 5.99
C GLN A 95 -10.98 2.64 6.82
N ARG A 96 -12.19 2.62 7.40
CA ARG A 96 -12.78 3.77 8.11
C ARG A 96 -12.66 3.66 9.63
N SER A 97 -12.44 2.45 10.15
CA SER A 97 -12.32 2.23 11.59
C SER A 97 -11.09 2.92 12.16
N LEU A 98 -11.28 3.45 13.37
CA LEU A 98 -10.20 3.95 14.18
C LEU A 98 -9.24 2.80 14.51
N LYS A 99 -7.95 3.08 14.41
CA LYS A 99 -6.88 2.13 14.70
C LYS A 99 -6.09 2.68 15.86
N ILE A 100 -5.73 1.82 16.81
CA ILE A 100 -4.95 2.17 17.99
C ILE A 100 -3.86 1.13 18.24
N CYS A 101 -2.79 1.54 18.90
CA CYS A 101 -1.76 0.63 19.38
C CYS A 101 -2.19 0.06 20.74
N VAL A 102 -2.11 -1.26 20.90
CA VAL A 102 -2.47 -1.98 22.12
C VAL A 102 -1.30 -2.83 22.59
N LYS A 103 -1.25 -3.10 23.89
CA LYS A 103 -0.21 -3.93 24.51
C LYS A 103 -0.39 -5.40 24.17
N GLU A 104 -1.64 -5.84 24.19
CA GLU A 104 -2.05 -7.22 23.94
C GLU A 104 -3.36 -7.24 23.15
N CYS A 105 -3.43 -8.14 22.16
CA CYS A 105 -4.62 -8.36 21.34
C CYS A 105 -5.69 -9.13 22.16
N PRO A 106 -6.99 -8.82 22.02
CA PRO A 106 -8.04 -9.52 22.75
C PRO A 106 -8.06 -11.01 22.38
N ASN A 107 -7.79 -11.88 23.35
CA ASN A 107 -7.68 -13.34 23.17
C ASN A 107 -9.00 -14.09 23.41
N LYS A 108 -10.00 -13.40 23.96
CA LYS A 108 -11.37 -13.84 24.23
C LYS A 108 -12.36 -12.85 23.63
N LYS A 109 -13.58 -13.32 23.36
CA LYS A 109 -14.69 -12.47 22.90
C LYS A 109 -15.14 -11.55 24.05
N LEU A 110 -15.31 -10.26 23.77
CA LEU A 110 -15.77 -9.27 24.74
C LEU A 110 -17.14 -8.76 24.27
N GLU A 111 -18.19 -9.03 25.06
CA GLU A 111 -19.58 -8.73 24.65
C GLU A 111 -20.07 -7.40 25.22
N SER A 112 -19.47 -6.95 26.32
CA SER A 112 -19.85 -5.74 27.03
C SER A 112 -18.65 -4.84 27.35
N MET A 113 -18.94 -3.58 27.71
CA MET A 113 -17.92 -2.65 28.22
C MET A 113 -17.29 -3.14 29.53
N ALA A 114 -18.03 -3.90 30.34
CA ALA A 114 -17.49 -4.51 31.56
C ALA A 114 -16.40 -5.55 31.23
N ASP A 115 -16.58 -6.32 30.15
CA ASP A 115 -15.58 -7.29 29.70
C ASP A 115 -14.29 -6.59 29.24
N ILE A 116 -14.42 -5.45 28.56
CA ILE A 116 -13.28 -4.61 28.15
C ILE A 116 -12.53 -4.08 29.38
N GLN A 117 -13.24 -3.62 30.42
CA GLN A 117 -12.61 -3.19 31.67
C GLN A 117 -11.89 -4.35 32.38
N ASN A 118 -12.51 -5.53 32.42
CA ASN A 118 -11.88 -6.71 33.01
C ASN A 118 -10.63 -7.11 32.24
N PHE A 119 -10.68 -7.09 30.90
CA PHE A 119 -9.51 -7.33 30.05
C PHE A 119 -8.37 -6.33 30.32
N TYR A 120 -8.70 -5.04 30.50
CA TYR A 120 -7.71 -4.04 30.89
C TYR A 120 -7.10 -4.31 32.26
N LYS A 121 -7.89 -4.73 33.25
CA LYS A 121 -7.38 -5.09 34.59
C LYS A 121 -6.49 -6.33 34.57
N GLU A 122 -6.82 -7.31 33.73
CA GLU A 122 -6.06 -8.57 33.61
C GLU A 122 -4.73 -8.40 32.85
N THR A 123 -4.75 -7.69 31.72
CA THR A 123 -3.58 -7.61 30.79
C THR A 123 -2.83 -6.28 30.85
N GLY A 124 -3.50 -5.23 31.34
CA GLY A 124 -3.07 -3.84 31.22
C GLY A 124 -3.24 -3.26 29.80
N SER A 125 -3.94 -3.96 28.89
CA SER A 125 -4.14 -3.52 27.51
C SER A 125 -5.41 -2.68 27.38
N ASN A 126 -5.28 -1.41 27.00
CA ASN A 126 -6.42 -0.51 26.76
C ASN A 126 -6.89 -0.66 25.30
N LEU A 127 -8.15 -1.06 25.10
CA LEU A 127 -8.77 -1.20 23.78
C LEU A 127 -9.53 0.05 23.32
N CYS A 128 -9.66 1.07 24.17
CA CYS A 128 -10.25 2.37 23.84
C CYS A 128 -9.16 3.39 23.48
N ARG A 129 -9.60 4.55 22.97
CA ARG A 129 -8.73 5.69 22.66
C ARG A 129 -7.93 6.13 23.89
N TYR A 130 -6.71 6.62 23.68
CA TYR A 130 -5.73 6.84 24.76
C TYR A 130 -6.11 7.92 25.79
N ASP A 131 -7.00 8.84 25.43
CA ASP A 131 -7.55 9.89 26.29
C ASP A 131 -8.63 9.39 27.27
N ILE A 132 -9.10 8.16 27.07
CA ILE A 132 -10.15 7.56 27.88
C ILE A 132 -9.54 6.70 29.00
N ASN A 133 -9.91 7.02 30.24
CA ASN A 133 -9.51 6.25 31.42
C ASN A 133 -10.59 5.23 31.79
N LEU A 134 -10.36 3.95 31.51
CA LEU A 134 -11.34 2.87 31.72
C LEU A 134 -11.86 2.77 33.16
N ASN A 135 -11.08 3.19 34.15
CA ASN A 135 -11.47 3.11 35.56
C ASN A 135 -12.53 4.16 35.93
N SER A 136 -12.59 5.30 35.23
CA SER A 136 -13.56 6.37 35.50
C SER A 136 -14.86 6.26 34.69
N LEU A 137 -14.95 5.36 33.68
CA LEU A 137 -16.19 5.16 32.92
C LEU A 137 -17.18 4.19 33.60
N ALA A 138 -16.83 3.62 34.75
CA ALA A 138 -17.68 2.67 35.45
C ALA A 138 -18.96 3.30 36.05
N SER A 139 -19.13 4.63 36.00
CA SER A 139 -20.16 5.30 36.78
C SER A 139 -21.21 6.10 36.02
N ASN A 140 -21.02 6.60 34.79
CA ASN A 140 -22.08 7.32 34.07
C ASN A 140 -21.77 7.49 32.56
N SER A 141 -22.82 7.31 31.74
CA SER A 141 -23.05 7.81 30.35
C SER A 141 -22.35 7.15 29.14
N ASP A 142 -23.19 6.62 28.24
CA ASP A 142 -23.16 6.72 26.77
C ASP A 142 -21.79 6.80 26.08
N VAL A 143 -20.96 5.77 26.25
CA VAL A 143 -19.79 5.60 25.41
C VAL A 143 -20.26 5.13 24.03
N SER A 144 -20.18 6.03 23.05
CA SER A 144 -20.48 5.70 21.65
C SER A 144 -19.53 4.59 21.16
N ASN A 145 -20.08 3.40 21.00
CA ASN A 145 -19.39 2.22 20.47
C ASN A 145 -19.58 2.19 18.95
N ASN A 146 -18.95 3.13 18.27
CA ASN A 146 -18.95 3.22 16.81
C ASN A 146 -17.53 2.97 16.27
N TYR A 147 -17.41 2.76 14.97
CA TYR A 147 -16.12 2.52 14.30
C TYR A 147 -15.10 3.67 14.48
N ILE A 148 -15.53 4.88 14.88
CA ILE A 148 -14.69 6.05 15.17
C ILE A 148 -14.26 6.13 16.65
N GLY A 149 -14.83 5.29 17.50
CA GLY A 149 -14.59 5.29 18.94
C GLY A 149 -15.44 6.31 19.71
N PRO A 150 -15.16 6.48 21.01
CA PRO A 150 -13.83 6.31 21.60
C PRO A 150 -13.49 4.87 22.07
N CYS A 151 -14.44 3.94 22.05
CA CYS A 151 -14.24 2.52 22.34
C CYS A 151 -14.70 1.64 21.16
N PRO A 152 -14.25 0.38 21.05
CA PRO A 152 -14.53 -0.48 19.91
C PRO A 152 -16.01 -0.86 19.81
N THR A 153 -16.45 -1.25 18.62
CA THR A 153 -17.81 -1.75 18.42
C THR A 153 -17.96 -3.12 19.11
N LEU A 154 -19.06 -3.30 19.85
CA LEU A 154 -19.36 -4.57 20.51
C LEU A 154 -20.17 -5.47 19.56
N PRO A 155 -19.97 -6.79 19.58
CA PRO A 155 -18.96 -7.52 20.36
C PRO A 155 -17.56 -7.45 19.72
N VAL A 156 -16.52 -7.35 20.55
CA VAL A 156 -15.12 -7.48 20.08
C VAL A 156 -14.80 -8.96 19.96
N TYR A 157 -14.51 -9.40 18.73
CA TYR A 157 -14.13 -10.78 18.47
C TYR A 157 -12.73 -11.10 18.99
N GLU A 158 -12.51 -12.35 19.32
CA GLU A 158 -11.18 -12.84 19.67
C GLU A 158 -10.22 -12.76 18.48
N THR A 159 -9.00 -12.34 18.77
CA THR A 159 -7.93 -12.08 17.82
C THR A 159 -6.65 -12.78 18.25
N PHE A 160 -5.67 -12.81 17.34
CA PHE A 160 -4.32 -13.26 17.62
C PHE A 160 -3.30 -12.28 16.99
N PRO A 161 -2.11 -12.12 17.60
CA PRO A 161 -1.08 -11.26 17.05
C PRO A 161 -0.40 -11.90 15.83
N LEU A 162 -0.29 -11.15 14.74
CA LEU A 162 0.45 -11.51 13.52
C LEU A 162 1.01 -10.24 12.87
N LEU A 163 2.33 -10.19 12.61
CA LEU A 163 3.03 -9.03 12.05
C LEU A 163 2.69 -7.71 12.78
N ASN A 164 2.78 -7.71 14.12
CA ASN A 164 2.46 -6.56 14.96
C ASN A 164 1.03 -6.01 14.78
N ARG A 165 0.09 -6.83 14.31
CA ARG A 165 -1.32 -6.48 14.13
C ARG A 165 -2.21 -7.55 14.75
N CYS A 166 -3.39 -7.15 15.21
CA CYS A 166 -4.40 -8.09 15.72
C CYS A 166 -5.31 -8.56 14.58
N PHE A 167 -5.30 -9.86 14.29
CA PHE A 167 -6.16 -10.48 13.29
C PHE A 167 -7.27 -11.33 13.93
N PRO A 168 -8.49 -11.32 13.39
CA PRO A 168 -9.59 -12.13 13.92
C PRO A 168 -9.27 -13.62 13.80
N LYS A 169 -9.59 -14.42 14.83
CA LYS A 169 -9.32 -15.87 14.80
C LYS A 169 -10.08 -16.60 13.70
N SER A 170 -11.22 -16.08 13.23
CA SER A 170 -11.92 -16.60 12.04
C SER A 170 -11.06 -16.57 10.77
N ALA A 171 -10.09 -15.65 10.68
CA ALA A 171 -9.14 -15.56 9.58
C ALA A 171 -7.85 -16.35 9.84
N LYS A 172 -7.74 -17.10 10.94
CA LYS A 172 -6.49 -17.81 11.32
C LYS A 172 -6.11 -18.90 10.33
N GLU A 173 -7.08 -19.66 9.82
CA GLU A 173 -6.81 -20.72 8.83
C GLU A 173 -6.41 -20.12 7.49
N LEU A 174 -7.12 -19.07 7.05
CA LEU A 174 -6.79 -18.35 5.82
C LEU A 174 -5.40 -17.73 5.89
N THR A 175 -5.07 -17.04 6.98
CA THR A 175 -3.73 -16.43 7.15
C THR A 175 -2.64 -17.49 7.20
N LYS A 176 -2.79 -18.56 7.98
CA LYS A 176 -1.83 -19.67 7.99
C LYS A 176 -1.63 -20.29 6.62
N LYS A 177 -2.73 -20.51 5.88
CA LYS A 177 -2.67 -21.04 4.52
C LYS A 177 -1.90 -20.10 3.61
N VAL A 178 -2.21 -18.81 3.58
CA VAL A 178 -1.49 -17.82 2.76
C VAL A 178 0.00 -17.76 3.10
N PHE A 179 0.35 -17.81 4.38
CA PHE A 179 1.76 -17.83 4.81
C PHE A 179 2.48 -19.11 4.40
N ASN A 180 1.85 -20.26 4.58
CA ASN A 180 2.42 -21.55 4.18
C ASN A 180 2.54 -21.64 2.66
N ASP A 181 1.49 -21.29 1.91
CA ASP A 181 1.50 -21.26 0.44
C ASP A 181 2.63 -20.35 -0.08
N PHE A 182 2.81 -19.15 0.51
CA PHE A 182 3.92 -18.27 0.14
C PHE A 182 5.28 -18.86 0.48
N TYR A 183 5.42 -19.48 1.66
CA TYR A 183 6.66 -20.14 2.07
C TYR A 183 6.99 -21.35 1.19
N ASP A 184 5.98 -22.13 0.82
CA ASP A 184 6.11 -23.28 -0.07
C ASP A 184 6.49 -22.82 -1.48
N LEU A 185 5.87 -21.74 -1.99
CA LEU A 185 6.26 -21.10 -3.25
C LEU A 185 7.70 -20.59 -3.26
N LEU A 186 8.19 -20.07 -2.13
CA LEU A 186 9.58 -19.61 -2.02
C LEU A 186 10.57 -20.78 -1.96
N ASN A 187 10.15 -21.93 -1.42
CA ASN A 187 10.99 -23.12 -1.38
C ASN A 187 10.87 -23.99 -2.63
N SER A 188 9.83 -23.81 -3.44
CA SER A 188 9.63 -24.55 -4.67
C SER A 188 10.40 -23.92 -5.83
N TRP A 189 11.65 -24.36 -5.97
CA TRP A 189 12.50 -23.99 -7.09
C TRP A 189 11.85 -24.31 -8.44
N ASP A 190 11.13 -25.43 -8.56
CA ASP A 190 10.44 -25.83 -9.80
C ASP A 190 9.37 -24.81 -10.22
N THR A 191 8.64 -24.22 -9.26
CA THR A 191 7.60 -23.22 -9.57
C THR A 191 8.22 -21.91 -10.01
N ILE A 192 9.33 -21.50 -9.39
CA ILE A 192 10.10 -20.32 -9.78
C ILE A 192 10.67 -20.51 -11.19
N GLU A 193 11.23 -21.68 -11.49
CA GLU A 193 11.74 -22.01 -12.82
C GLU A 193 10.63 -21.96 -13.88
N GLN A 194 9.46 -22.51 -13.57
CA GLN A 194 8.30 -22.44 -14.45
C GLN A 194 7.85 -20.99 -14.71
N MET A 195 7.76 -20.15 -13.67
CA MET A 195 7.44 -18.73 -13.82
C MET A 195 8.47 -17.98 -14.66
N LEU A 196 9.77 -18.27 -14.48
CA LEU A 196 10.84 -17.67 -15.26
C LEU A 196 10.84 -18.16 -16.72
N SER A 197 10.55 -19.44 -16.95
CA SER A 197 10.37 -20.02 -18.28
C SER A 197 9.19 -19.39 -19.02
N ASP A 198 8.06 -19.22 -18.34
CA ASP A 198 6.87 -18.57 -18.90
C ASP A 198 7.15 -17.09 -19.25
N LEU A 199 7.88 -16.38 -18.39
CA LEU A 199 8.33 -15.01 -18.64
C LEU A 199 9.31 -14.95 -19.81
N TYR A 200 10.26 -15.88 -19.89
CA TYR A 200 11.23 -15.98 -20.99
C TYR A 200 10.59 -16.41 -22.31
N SER A 201 9.49 -17.16 -22.29
CA SER A 201 8.74 -17.49 -23.51
C SER A 201 7.93 -16.28 -24.01
N SER A 202 7.36 -15.51 -23.09
CA SER A 202 6.40 -14.43 -23.37
C SER A 202 7.02 -13.04 -23.57
N TRP A 203 8.34 -12.89 -23.42
CA TRP A 203 9.01 -11.58 -23.48
C TRP A 203 8.76 -10.78 -24.76
N LYS A 204 8.60 -11.46 -25.90
CA LYS A 204 8.30 -10.82 -27.20
C LYS A 204 6.92 -10.16 -27.19
N GLU A 205 5.92 -10.85 -26.66
CA GLU A 205 4.55 -10.33 -26.54
C GLU A 205 4.49 -9.15 -25.56
N MET A 206 5.28 -9.20 -24.48
CA MET A 206 5.40 -8.09 -23.52
C MET A 206 5.99 -6.84 -24.18
N ILE A 207 7.03 -6.98 -25.01
CA ILE A 207 7.63 -5.86 -25.75
C ILE A 207 6.63 -5.24 -26.73
N ILE A 208 5.86 -6.05 -27.45
CA ILE A 208 4.82 -5.57 -28.37
C ILE A 208 3.78 -4.75 -27.60
N CYS A 209 3.31 -5.26 -26.45
CA CYS A 209 2.37 -4.53 -25.59
C CYS A 209 2.92 -3.18 -25.11
N VAL A 210 4.19 -3.12 -24.73
CA VAL A 210 4.86 -1.89 -24.27
C VAL A 210 4.95 -0.86 -25.40
N ILE A 211 5.30 -1.27 -26.62
CA ILE A 211 5.37 -0.38 -27.79
C ILE A 211 3.98 0.18 -28.13
N ILE A 212 2.93 -0.65 -28.09
CA ILE A 212 1.55 -0.20 -28.30
C ILE A 212 1.10 0.77 -27.21
N ALA A 213 1.46 0.52 -25.94
CA ALA A 213 1.15 1.44 -24.85
C ALA A 213 1.88 2.79 -25.00
N PHE A 214 3.17 2.76 -25.35
CA PHE A 214 3.98 3.96 -25.51
C PHE A 214 3.52 4.81 -26.71
N SER A 215 3.21 4.18 -27.84
CA SER A 215 2.65 4.89 -29.01
C SER A 215 1.31 5.57 -28.69
N LYS A 216 0.42 4.89 -27.96
CA LYS A 216 -0.85 5.49 -27.50
C LYS A 216 -0.61 6.64 -26.52
N TYR A 217 0.35 6.52 -25.61
CA TYR A 217 0.71 7.57 -24.67
C TYR A 217 1.23 8.82 -25.37
N ASN A 218 2.15 8.69 -26.32
CA ASN A 218 2.70 9.82 -27.07
C ASN A 218 1.63 10.49 -27.95
N PHE A 219 0.75 9.70 -28.58
CA PHE A 219 -0.37 10.24 -29.35
C PHE A 219 -1.35 11.04 -28.49
N ALA A 220 -1.70 10.53 -27.31
CA ALA A 220 -2.55 11.23 -26.35
C ALA A 220 -1.87 12.51 -25.82
N PHE A 221 -0.58 12.44 -25.51
CA PHE A 221 0.20 13.60 -25.06
C PHE A 221 0.23 14.70 -26.12
N MET A 222 0.48 14.34 -27.39
CA MET A 222 0.47 15.29 -28.50
C MET A 222 -0.89 15.98 -28.63
N HIS A 223 -2.01 15.23 -28.62
CA HIS A 223 -3.36 15.80 -28.67
C HIS A 223 -3.72 16.67 -27.46
N LEU A 224 -3.19 16.34 -26.28
CA LEU A 224 -3.37 17.14 -25.07
C LEU A 224 -2.61 18.48 -25.13
N THR A 225 -1.47 18.51 -25.84
CA THR A 225 -0.63 19.70 -26.00
C THR A 225 -0.98 20.59 -27.20
N GLN A 226 -1.72 20.09 -28.20
CA GLN A 226 -2.22 20.88 -29.34
C GLN A 226 -2.90 22.20 -28.95
N PRO A 227 -3.84 22.26 -27.97
CA PRO A 227 -4.48 23.52 -27.58
C PRO A 227 -3.55 24.52 -26.87
N LEU A 228 -2.34 24.11 -26.45
CA LEU A 228 -1.34 25.01 -25.87
C LEU A 228 -0.46 25.65 -26.95
N ILE A 229 -0.14 24.92 -28.03
CA ILE A 229 0.72 25.39 -29.12
C ILE A 229 -0.03 26.36 -30.05
N ASP A 230 -1.32 26.14 -30.28
CA ASP A 230 -2.16 27.06 -31.08
C ASP A 230 -2.36 28.43 -30.39
N CYS A 231 -2.09 28.55 -29.09
CA CYS A 231 -2.11 29.83 -28.37
C CYS A 231 -0.86 30.70 -28.64
N ASP A 232 0.23 30.13 -29.14
CA ASP A 232 1.49 30.87 -29.35
C ASP A 232 1.69 31.38 -30.79
N ILE A 233 0.99 30.81 -31.79
CA ILE A 233 1.34 31.05 -33.21
C ILE A 233 0.43 32.05 -33.94
N ILE A 234 -0.84 32.27 -33.55
CA ILE A 234 -1.77 33.00 -34.43
C ILE A 234 -2.14 34.43 -33.99
N THR A 235 -2.03 34.84 -32.73
CA THR A 235 -2.30 36.25 -32.39
C THR A 235 -1.54 36.72 -31.17
N ASN A 236 -0.81 37.84 -31.32
CA ASN A 236 -0.37 38.70 -30.23
C ASN A 236 -1.57 39.46 -29.59
N GLN A 237 -2.68 38.73 -29.43
CA GLN A 237 -3.95 39.20 -28.91
C GLN A 237 -4.74 37.99 -28.39
N CYS A 238 -4.18 37.28 -27.41
CA CYS A 238 -4.91 36.31 -26.61
C CYS A 238 -5.63 37.05 -25.46
N SER A 239 -6.58 37.89 -25.84
CA SER A 239 -7.57 38.44 -24.92
C SER A 239 -8.93 37.85 -25.30
N ILE A 240 -9.48 37.04 -24.39
CA ILE A 240 -10.92 36.73 -24.29
C ILE A 240 -11.41 35.73 -25.35
N PHE A 241 -11.22 34.42 -25.15
CA PHE A 241 -12.29 33.41 -25.27
C PHE A 241 -11.78 32.02 -24.85
N ARG A 242 -12.11 31.61 -23.61
CA ARG A 242 -12.09 30.24 -23.02
C ARG A 242 -11.42 30.07 -21.65
N LEU A 243 -11.27 31.17 -20.90
CA LEU A 243 -11.31 31.08 -19.44
C LEU A 243 -12.63 30.45 -18.93
N GLY A 244 -13.71 30.44 -19.72
CA GLY A 244 -15.02 29.92 -19.32
C GLY A 244 -15.17 28.40 -19.19
N LYS A 245 -14.30 27.55 -19.77
CA LYS A 245 -14.40 26.08 -19.60
C LYS A 245 -13.43 25.53 -18.56
N ILE A 246 -12.24 26.12 -18.43
CA ILE A 246 -11.27 25.71 -17.41
C ILE A 246 -11.68 26.24 -16.03
N GLN A 247 -12.25 27.46 -15.92
CA GLN A 247 -12.91 27.88 -14.68
C GLN A 247 -14.13 27.05 -14.35
N PHE A 248 -14.92 26.57 -15.33
CA PHE A 248 -16.10 25.75 -15.03
C PHE A 248 -15.71 24.37 -14.50
N ILE A 249 -14.65 23.76 -15.05
CA ILE A 249 -14.12 22.49 -14.53
C ILE A 249 -13.50 22.70 -13.14
N PHE A 250 -12.67 23.75 -12.95
CA PHE A 250 -12.11 24.06 -11.63
C PHE A 250 -13.17 24.40 -10.58
N LYS A 251 -14.24 25.11 -10.97
CA LYS A 251 -15.35 25.50 -10.09
C LYS A 251 -16.29 24.34 -9.82
N ILE A 252 -16.49 23.40 -10.77
CA ILE A 252 -17.19 22.13 -10.50
C ILE A 252 -16.37 21.24 -9.57
N THR A 253 -15.05 21.11 -9.75
CA THR A 253 -14.22 20.35 -8.80
C THR A 253 -14.16 21.01 -7.42
N GLN A 254 -14.13 22.34 -7.34
CA GLN A 254 -14.20 23.05 -6.06
C GLN A 254 -15.58 22.92 -5.40
N ILE A 255 -16.68 22.96 -6.17
CA ILE A 255 -18.04 22.74 -5.66
C ILE A 255 -18.26 21.28 -5.25
N TRP A 256 -17.66 20.31 -5.95
CA TRP A 256 -17.73 18.89 -5.60
C TRP A 256 -16.93 18.60 -4.32
N VAL A 257 -15.71 19.15 -4.20
CA VAL A 257 -14.88 19.07 -2.99
C VAL A 257 -15.55 19.78 -1.80
N TYR A 258 -16.19 20.94 -2.01
CA TYR A 258 -16.88 21.67 -0.94
C TYR A 258 -18.18 20.98 -0.48
N ASN A 259 -18.96 20.37 -1.38
CA ASN A 259 -20.14 19.59 -1.01
C ASN A 259 -19.80 18.24 -0.35
N GLU A 260 -18.64 17.66 -0.66
CA GLU A 260 -18.14 16.44 0.00
C GLU A 260 -17.61 16.74 1.41
N GLU A 261 -17.14 17.96 1.68
CA GLU A 261 -16.81 18.44 3.03
C GLU A 261 -18.06 18.80 3.86
N ILE A 262 -19.10 19.40 3.26
CA ILE A 262 -20.36 19.71 3.99
C ILE A 262 -21.15 18.42 4.32
N ASN A 263 -21.17 17.42 3.44
CA ASN A 263 -21.80 16.13 3.75
C ASN A 263 -21.03 15.29 4.79
N LYS A 264 -19.80 15.69 5.15
CA LYS A 264 -19.05 15.13 6.28
C LYS A 264 -19.24 15.90 7.59
N SER A 265 -19.92 17.06 7.58
CA SER A 265 -20.19 17.85 8.79
C SER A 265 -21.62 17.72 9.31
N HIS A 266 -22.50 16.99 8.63
CA HIS A 266 -23.90 16.79 9.00
C HIS A 266 -24.34 15.32 9.16
N ASN A 267 -23.39 14.38 9.26
CA ASN A 267 -23.64 12.99 9.66
C ASN A 267 -22.57 12.52 10.66
#